data_AF-A0A957MCQ5-F1
#
_entry.id   AF-A0A957MCQ5-F1
#
_cell.length_a   1.000
_cell.length_b   1.000
_cell.length_c   1.000
_cell.angle_alpha   90.00
_cell.angle_beta   90.00
_cell.angle_gamma   90.00
#
_symmetry.space_group_name_H-M   'P 1'
#
loop_
_entity.id
_entity.type
_entity.pdbx_description
1 polymer ?
#
loop_
_entity_poly.entity_id
_entity_poly.type
_entity_poly.pdbx_seq_one_letter_code
_entity_poly.pdbx_strand_id
1 'polypeptide(L)'
;MAHEQSTHTVRSVRQIQSTLTTLPVSGDPCAWLKAQARPGMRLLAHADDGVIWAIAGEQALTFPAETLIDQAALRAPTLIWARLFDRTQEIFLWRVAEGRWAARRIADDVGEVVAYIDEPHLLWGTAVVAAEGAFTRVAEGQQGLEHAFPAAIAAEKLDDAQRLHLDVRHYLAEEEDTGWQRIAYSRLTGATGMEETTHAS
;
A
#
# COMPACT_ATOMS: atom_id res chain seq x y z
N MET A 1 19.27 -34.28 -17.76
CA MET A 1 19.58 -33.07 -16.99
C MET A 1 19.16 -31.88 -17.84
N ALA A 2 17.98 -31.33 -17.56
CA ALA A 2 17.49 -30.14 -18.26
C ALA A 2 18.00 -28.90 -17.51
N HIS A 3 18.73 -28.03 -18.19
CA HIS A 3 19.06 -26.71 -17.70
C HIS A 3 17.81 -25.84 -17.77
N GLU A 4 17.30 -25.49 -16.59
CA GLU A 4 16.27 -24.48 -16.42
C GLU A 4 16.91 -23.12 -16.69
N GLN A 5 16.65 -22.55 -17.86
CA GLN A 5 17.04 -21.19 -18.18
C GLN A 5 16.20 -20.26 -17.30
N SER A 6 16.82 -19.66 -16.28
CA SER A 6 16.24 -18.55 -15.53
C SER A 6 16.00 -17.39 -16.49
N THR A 7 14.75 -17.22 -16.93
CA THR A 7 14.28 -15.97 -17.53
C THR A 7 14.33 -14.90 -16.45
N HIS A 8 15.43 -14.16 -16.39
CA HIS A 8 15.47 -12.88 -15.72
C HIS A 8 14.49 -11.95 -16.44
N THR A 9 13.29 -11.80 -15.92
CA THR A 9 12.36 -10.77 -16.38
C THR A 9 13.01 -9.42 -16.10
N VAL A 10 13.57 -8.80 -17.14
CA VAL A 10 14.07 -7.42 -17.05
C VAL A 10 12.88 -6.54 -16.69
N ARG A 11 12.90 -5.94 -15.50
CA ARG A 11 11.89 -4.93 -15.14
C ARG A 11 12.04 -3.76 -16.09
N SER A 12 10.98 -3.42 -16.81
CA SER A 12 11.02 -2.33 -17.77
C SER A 12 11.01 -0.99 -17.04
N VAL A 13 12.07 -0.19 -17.28
CA VAL A 13 12.12 1.20 -16.85
C VAL A 13 11.14 2.00 -17.71
N ARG A 14 10.28 2.77 -17.04
CA ARG A 14 9.26 3.65 -17.65
C ARG A 14 9.46 5.08 -17.18
N GLN A 15 8.73 6.02 -17.77
CA GLN A 15 8.77 7.44 -17.38
C GLN A 15 7.38 7.94 -17.05
N ILE A 16 7.29 8.84 -16.06
CA ILE A 16 6.06 9.54 -15.68
C ILE A 16 6.40 10.91 -15.11
N GLN A 17 5.46 11.85 -15.13
CA GLN A 17 5.59 13.07 -14.33
C GLN A 17 5.30 12.74 -12.86
N SER A 18 6.18 13.16 -11.95
CA SER A 18 5.98 12.94 -10.53
C SER A 18 6.43 14.13 -9.71
N THR A 19 5.74 14.36 -8.59
CA THR A 19 6.11 15.36 -7.59
C THR A 19 6.24 14.68 -6.23
N LEU A 20 7.32 15.00 -5.53
CA LEU A 20 7.52 14.67 -4.12
C LEU A 20 7.42 15.95 -3.29
N THR A 21 6.53 15.98 -2.30
CA THR A 21 6.32 17.15 -1.44
C THR A 21 6.29 16.76 0.03
N THR A 22 7.06 17.45 0.87
CA THR A 22 6.93 17.33 2.33
C THR A 22 5.69 18.06 2.82
N LEU A 23 4.92 17.44 3.71
CA LEU A 23 3.71 18.03 4.27
C LEU A 23 3.91 18.35 5.76
N PRO A 24 3.52 19.54 6.22
CA PRO A 24 3.48 19.83 7.65
C PRO A 24 2.38 19.00 8.32
N VAL A 25 2.73 18.33 9.41
CA VAL A 25 1.77 17.61 10.26
C VAL A 25 1.50 18.46 11.49
N SER A 26 0.24 18.76 11.76
CA SER A 26 -0.19 19.57 12.90
C SER A 26 -1.31 18.87 13.66
N GLY A 27 -1.33 19.04 14.98
CA GLY A 27 -2.34 18.45 15.85
C GLY A 27 -2.22 16.92 15.97
N ASP A 28 -3.37 16.26 16.06
CA ASP A 28 -3.44 14.79 16.13
C ASP A 28 -3.09 14.16 14.76
N PRO A 29 -2.08 13.28 14.67
CA PRO A 29 -1.62 12.71 13.40
C PRO A 29 -2.68 11.85 12.70
N CYS A 30 -3.55 11.17 13.47
CA CYS A 30 -4.59 10.32 12.91
C CYS A 30 -5.72 11.16 12.31
N ALA A 31 -6.13 12.23 12.99
CA ALA A 31 -7.09 13.21 12.47
C ALA A 31 -6.52 13.95 11.25
N TRP A 32 -5.25 14.36 11.33
CA TRP A 32 -4.54 14.98 10.20
C TRP A 32 -4.54 14.06 8.99
N LEU A 33 -4.20 12.77 9.16
CA LEU A 33 -4.18 11.78 8.08
C LEU A 33 -5.57 11.55 7.48
N LYS A 34 -6.59 11.42 8.33
CA LYS A 34 -7.99 11.26 7.89
C LYS A 34 -8.45 12.45 7.04
N ALA A 35 -8.03 13.67 7.39
CA ALA A 35 -8.35 14.87 6.61
C ALA A 35 -7.68 14.90 5.22
N GLN A 36 -6.67 14.06 4.98
CA GLN A 36 -6.06 13.92 3.65
C GLN A 36 -6.76 12.89 2.76
N ALA A 37 -7.68 12.10 3.31
CA ALA A 37 -8.31 11.00 2.60
C ALA A 37 -9.21 11.51 1.47
N ARG A 38 -9.15 10.82 0.34
CA ARG A 38 -10.06 10.99 -0.79
C ARG A 38 -10.79 9.68 -1.06
N PRO A 39 -12.03 9.72 -1.56
CA PRO A 39 -12.77 8.52 -1.89
C PRO A 39 -11.96 7.57 -2.78
N GLY A 40 -11.97 6.28 -2.44
CA GLY A 40 -11.27 5.23 -3.17
C GLY A 40 -9.81 4.99 -2.71
N MET A 41 -9.25 5.85 -1.87
CA MET A 41 -7.94 5.57 -1.26
C MET A 41 -8.00 4.41 -0.27
N ARG A 42 -6.88 3.70 -0.14
CA ARG A 42 -6.68 2.67 0.89
C ARG A 42 -5.70 3.17 1.94
N LEU A 43 -5.97 2.86 3.19
CA LEU A 43 -5.07 3.06 4.31
C LEU A 43 -4.41 1.73 4.66
N LEU A 44 -3.08 1.74 4.72
CA LEU A 44 -2.28 0.71 5.39
C LEU A 44 -1.49 1.40 6.51
N ALA A 45 -1.77 1.07 7.77
CA ALA A 45 -1.02 1.55 8.90
C ALA A 45 -0.39 0.40 9.70
N HIS A 46 0.81 0.66 10.21
CA HIS A 46 1.49 -0.22 11.15
C HIS A 46 1.54 0.49 12.49
N ALA A 47 1.03 -0.21 13.49
CA ALA A 47 1.06 0.20 14.88
C ALA A 47 1.76 -0.89 15.72
N ASP A 48 2.17 -0.54 16.93
CA ASP A 48 2.80 -1.48 17.87
C ASP A 48 1.88 -2.67 18.18
N ASP A 49 0.56 -2.48 18.08
CA ASP A 49 -0.49 -3.46 18.34
C ASP A 49 -1.07 -4.13 17.08
N GLY A 50 -0.54 -3.84 15.88
CA GLY A 50 -0.90 -4.59 14.68
C GLY A 50 -0.92 -3.79 13.38
N VAL A 51 -1.40 -4.47 12.33
CA VAL A 51 -1.63 -3.88 11.00
C VAL A 51 -3.09 -3.44 10.90
N ILE A 52 -3.30 -2.25 10.34
CA ILE A 52 -4.61 -1.62 10.23
C ILE A 52 -4.90 -1.31 8.78
N TRP A 53 -6.04 -1.81 8.30
CA TRP A 53 -6.56 -1.51 6.98
C TRP A 53 -7.83 -0.64 7.09
N ALA A 54 -7.98 0.29 6.14
CA ALA A 54 -9.21 1.03 5.93
C ALA A 54 -9.37 1.44 4.46
N ILE A 55 -10.59 1.76 4.07
CA ILE A 55 -10.91 2.33 2.75
C ILE A 55 -11.50 3.72 2.98
N ALA A 56 -11.02 4.72 2.27
CA ALA A 56 -11.57 6.06 2.29
C ALA A 56 -12.85 6.13 1.45
N GLY A 57 -13.96 6.50 2.10
CA GLY A 57 -15.21 6.87 1.44
C GLY A 57 -15.36 8.39 1.28
N GLU A 58 -16.57 8.83 0.94
CA GLU A 58 -16.92 10.25 0.76
C GLU A 58 -16.72 11.10 2.02
N GLN A 59 -16.97 10.54 3.20
CA GLN A 59 -17.02 11.30 4.45
C GLN A 59 -16.03 10.81 5.52
N ALA A 60 -15.57 9.58 5.44
CA ALA A 60 -14.76 8.95 6.47
C ALA A 60 -13.96 7.76 5.94
N LEU A 61 -12.97 7.34 6.74
CA LEU A 61 -12.36 6.03 6.60
C LEU A 61 -13.32 4.96 7.13
N THR A 62 -13.61 3.97 6.30
CA THR A 62 -14.33 2.75 6.67
C THR A 62 -13.32 1.69 7.07
N PHE A 63 -13.47 1.13 8.26
CA PHE A 63 -12.67 0.01 8.77
C PHE A 63 -13.47 -1.29 8.61
N PRO A 64 -12.82 -2.47 8.57
CA PRO A 64 -13.50 -3.75 8.68
C PRO A 64 -14.35 -3.81 9.95
N ALA A 65 -15.47 -4.53 9.87
CA ALA A 65 -16.31 -4.78 11.03
C ALA A 65 -15.59 -5.66 12.06
N GLU A 66 -15.83 -5.43 13.35
CA GLU A 66 -15.27 -6.26 14.44
C GLU A 66 -15.72 -7.73 14.34
N THR A 67 -16.88 -7.99 13.71
CA THR A 67 -17.37 -9.34 13.39
C THR A 67 -16.52 -10.08 12.36
N LEU A 68 -15.84 -9.34 11.47
CA LEU A 68 -14.92 -9.90 10.50
C LEU A 68 -13.58 -10.19 11.15
N ILE A 69 -12.97 -9.17 11.77
CA ILE A 69 -11.71 -9.26 12.51
C ILE A 69 -11.62 -8.13 13.55
N ASP A 70 -11.08 -8.46 14.73
CA ASP A 70 -10.70 -7.47 15.75
C ASP A 70 -9.30 -6.93 15.43
N GLN A 71 -9.21 -5.99 14.49
CA GLN A 71 -7.95 -5.33 14.15
C GLN A 71 -7.65 -4.16 15.10
N ALA A 72 -6.37 -3.78 15.22
CA ALA A 72 -5.97 -2.64 16.02
C ALA A 72 -6.68 -1.33 15.60
N ALA A 73 -7.04 -0.51 16.59
CA ALA A 73 -7.63 0.80 16.35
C ALA A 73 -6.55 1.82 15.94
N LEU A 74 -6.86 2.66 14.94
CA LEU A 74 -5.95 3.73 14.49
C LEU A 74 -5.82 4.82 15.55
N ARG A 75 -4.70 4.81 16.29
CA ARG A 75 -4.45 5.69 17.44
C ARG A 75 -3.03 6.24 17.41
N ALA A 76 -2.87 7.54 17.70
CA ALA A 76 -1.56 8.20 17.68
C ALA A 76 -0.50 7.56 18.59
N PRO A 77 -0.81 7.05 19.82
CA PRO A 77 0.21 6.49 20.70
C PRO A 77 0.90 5.24 20.17
N THR A 78 0.17 4.35 19.48
CA THR A 78 0.69 3.08 18.96
C THR A 78 1.11 3.18 17.50
N LEU A 79 0.69 4.21 16.76
CA LEU A 79 1.02 4.37 15.36
C LEU A 79 2.54 4.53 15.16
N ILE A 80 3.09 3.74 14.24
CA ILE A 80 4.50 3.83 13.80
C ILE A 80 4.54 4.59 12.47
N TRP A 81 3.75 4.12 11.50
CA TRP A 81 3.60 4.77 10.20
C TRP A 81 2.29 4.38 9.52
N ALA A 82 1.84 5.23 8.59
CA ALA A 82 0.64 5.03 7.81
C ALA A 82 0.84 5.48 6.37
N ARG A 83 0.29 4.71 5.43
CA ARG A 83 0.25 5.01 4.01
C ARG A 83 -1.20 5.11 3.57
N LEU A 84 -1.55 6.25 3.00
CA LEU A 84 -2.86 6.49 2.40
C LEU A 84 -2.65 6.68 0.89
N PHE A 85 -3.12 5.73 0.09
CA PHE A 85 -2.69 5.62 -1.29
C PHE A 85 -3.81 5.20 -2.24
N ASP A 86 -3.63 5.59 -3.49
CA ASP A 86 -4.41 5.15 -4.64
C ASP A 86 -3.49 4.97 -5.86
N ARG A 87 -4.07 4.70 -7.03
CA ARG A 87 -3.31 4.54 -8.28
C ARG A 87 -2.49 5.77 -8.68
N THR A 88 -2.85 6.95 -8.21
CA THR A 88 -2.28 8.24 -8.65
C THR A 88 -1.39 8.91 -7.61
N GLN A 89 -1.60 8.64 -6.32
CA GLN A 89 -0.78 9.25 -5.27
C GLN A 89 -0.69 8.42 -3.99
N GLU A 90 0.29 8.77 -3.17
CA GLU A 90 0.45 8.29 -1.79
C GLU A 90 0.73 9.46 -0.85
N ILE A 91 0.14 9.41 0.33
CA ILE A 91 0.58 10.16 1.50
C ILE A 91 1.18 9.15 2.49
N PHE A 92 2.47 9.33 2.78
CA PHE A 92 3.17 8.53 3.78
C PHE A 92 3.42 9.40 5.00
N LEU A 93 2.88 8.98 6.15
CA LEU A 93 3.02 9.59 7.47
C LEU A 93 3.85 8.65 8.35
N TRP A 94 4.85 9.17 9.04
CA TRP A 94 5.67 8.37 9.95
C TRP A 94 6.09 9.15 11.20
N ARG A 95 6.26 8.40 12.29
CA ARG A 95 6.75 8.93 13.56
C ARG A 95 8.26 9.17 13.47
N VAL A 96 8.70 10.39 13.77
CA VAL A 96 10.12 10.77 13.80
C VAL A 96 10.67 10.73 15.21
N ALA A 97 9.84 11.08 16.20
CA ALA A 97 10.12 10.96 17.61
C ALA A 97 8.80 10.95 18.38
N GLU A 98 8.86 10.87 19.70
CA GLU A 98 7.68 11.02 20.54
C GLU A 98 6.92 12.32 20.25
N GLY A 99 5.64 12.19 19.92
CA GLY A 99 4.76 13.30 19.54
C GLY A 99 5.13 14.04 18.23
N ARG A 100 6.19 13.64 17.52
CA ARG A 100 6.66 14.32 16.30
C ARG A 100 6.48 13.44 15.08
N TRP A 101 5.85 14.02 14.08
CA TRP A 101 5.44 13.36 12.85
C TRP A 101 5.98 14.09 11.63
N ALA A 102 6.36 13.33 10.62
CA ALA A 102 6.65 13.83 9.30
C ALA A 102 5.75 13.14 8.29
N ALA A 103 5.43 13.86 7.21
CA ALA A 103 4.69 13.31 6.11
C ALA A 103 5.23 13.79 4.78
N ARG A 104 5.01 12.97 3.76
CA ARG A 104 5.27 13.32 2.37
C ARG A 104 4.11 12.88 1.48
N ARG A 105 3.91 13.60 0.39
CA ARG A 105 3.04 13.22 -0.71
C ARG A 105 3.89 12.92 -1.93
N ILE A 106 3.58 11.81 -2.60
CA ILE A 106 4.04 11.54 -3.96
C ILE A 106 2.80 11.49 -4.85
N ALA A 107 2.78 12.29 -5.90
CA ALA A 107 1.68 12.32 -6.87
C ALA A 107 2.23 12.13 -8.29
N ASP A 108 1.59 11.25 -9.05
CA ASP A 108 1.86 11.03 -10.45
C ASP A 108 1.07 12.01 -11.33
N ASP A 109 1.48 12.09 -12.60
CA ASP A 109 0.93 12.96 -13.64
C ASP A 109 1.05 14.47 -13.33
N VAL A 110 1.88 14.82 -12.36
CA VAL A 110 2.19 16.20 -11.96
C VAL A 110 3.66 16.30 -11.62
N GLY A 111 4.36 17.31 -12.14
CA GLY A 111 5.75 17.60 -11.81
C GLY A 111 6.75 17.22 -12.89
N GLU A 112 7.92 16.76 -12.45
CA GLU A 112 9.07 16.49 -13.33
C GLU A 112 9.02 15.07 -13.90
N VAL A 113 9.57 14.91 -15.10
CA VAL A 113 9.68 13.58 -15.72
C VAL A 113 10.74 12.78 -14.97
N VAL A 114 10.33 11.65 -14.41
CA VAL A 114 11.20 10.74 -13.66
C VAL A 114 11.07 9.32 -14.21
N ALA A 115 12.18 8.59 -14.17
CA ALA A 115 12.18 7.16 -14.49
C ALA A 115 11.63 6.36 -13.31
N TYR A 116 10.95 5.24 -13.57
CA TYR A 116 10.44 4.37 -12.53
C TYR A 116 10.38 2.90 -12.95
N ILE A 117 10.31 2.01 -11.96
CA ILE A 117 9.97 0.59 -12.09
C ILE A 117 8.83 0.24 -11.13
N ASP A 118 7.99 -0.71 -11.49
CA ASP A 118 6.97 -1.26 -10.58
C ASP A 118 7.39 -2.65 -10.09
N GLU A 119 7.11 -2.94 -8.83
CA GLU A 119 7.43 -4.19 -8.15
C GLU A 119 6.26 -4.62 -7.24
N PRO A 120 5.79 -5.88 -7.32
CA PRO A 120 4.85 -6.42 -6.36
C PRO A 120 5.58 -6.81 -5.07
N HIS A 121 5.07 -6.37 -3.92
CA HIS A 121 5.51 -6.83 -2.60
C HIS A 121 4.49 -7.79 -2.02
N LEU A 122 4.88 -9.03 -1.77
CA LEU A 122 3.98 -10.05 -1.23
C LEU A 122 3.45 -9.64 0.15
N LEU A 123 2.14 -9.78 0.31
CA LEU A 123 1.46 -9.71 1.58
C LEU A 123 1.30 -11.14 2.14
N TRP A 124 1.18 -11.22 3.46
CA TRP A 124 0.70 -12.43 4.12
C TRP A 124 -0.77 -12.67 3.75
N GLY A 125 -1.19 -13.92 3.78
CA GLY A 125 -2.58 -14.29 3.44
C GLY A 125 -2.63 -15.21 2.24
N THR A 126 -2.60 -16.52 2.51
CA THR A 126 -2.67 -17.60 1.52
C THR A 126 -4.05 -18.27 1.48
N ALA A 127 -4.95 -17.93 2.40
CA ALA A 127 -6.32 -18.45 2.42
C ALA A 127 -7.34 -17.38 2.82
N VAL A 128 -8.51 -17.40 2.19
CA VAL A 128 -9.68 -16.61 2.63
C VAL A 128 -10.34 -17.32 3.82
N VAL A 129 -10.58 -16.58 4.89
CA VAL A 129 -11.31 -17.07 6.09
C VAL A 129 -12.77 -16.66 6.03
N ALA A 130 -13.02 -15.38 5.72
CA ALA A 130 -14.34 -14.78 5.65
C ALA A 130 -14.30 -13.49 4.82
N ALA A 131 -15.44 -13.04 4.32
CA ALA A 131 -15.58 -11.75 3.65
C ALA A 131 -16.81 -11.02 4.18
N GLU A 132 -16.68 -9.71 4.39
CA GLU A 132 -17.77 -8.84 4.84
C GLU A 132 -17.61 -7.44 4.21
N GLY A 133 -18.61 -7.03 3.43
CA GLY A 133 -18.58 -5.76 2.72
C GLY A 133 -17.40 -5.64 1.76
N ALA A 134 -16.58 -4.60 1.95
CA ALA A 134 -15.40 -4.32 1.11
C ALA A 134 -14.10 -4.97 1.62
N PHE A 135 -14.19 -5.81 2.64
CA PHE A 135 -13.02 -6.42 3.29
C PHE A 135 -13.08 -7.94 3.24
N THR A 136 -11.91 -8.55 3.10
CA THR A 136 -11.74 -10.00 3.19
C THR A 136 -10.73 -10.32 4.28
N ARG A 137 -11.13 -11.12 5.27
CA ARG A 137 -10.21 -11.68 6.26
C ARG A 137 -9.42 -12.80 5.62
N VAL A 138 -8.11 -12.68 5.64
CA VAL A 138 -7.17 -13.67 5.11
C VAL A 138 -6.24 -14.16 6.21
N ALA A 139 -5.82 -15.41 6.09
CA ALA A 139 -4.91 -16.07 7.01
C ALA A 139 -3.66 -16.58 6.29
N GLU A 140 -2.53 -16.55 6.98
CA GLU A 140 -1.26 -17.12 6.53
C GLU A 140 -0.94 -18.43 7.26
N GLY A 141 -0.91 -19.51 6.49
CA GLY A 141 -0.53 -20.84 6.98
C GLY A 141 -1.26 -21.27 8.25
N GLN A 142 -0.58 -22.03 9.11
CA GLN A 142 -1.13 -22.53 10.37
C GLN A 142 -0.76 -21.67 11.59
N GLN A 143 -0.04 -20.56 11.38
CA GLN A 143 0.49 -19.74 12.48
C GLN A 143 -0.51 -18.70 13.00
N GLY A 144 -1.72 -18.65 12.43
CA GLY A 144 -2.79 -17.75 12.88
C GLY A 144 -2.53 -16.27 12.61
N LEU A 145 -1.59 -15.95 11.70
CA LEU A 145 -1.40 -14.59 11.23
C LEU A 145 -2.54 -14.23 10.29
N GLU A 146 -3.28 -13.18 10.63
CA GLU A 146 -4.47 -12.78 9.89
C GLU A 146 -4.54 -11.26 9.74
N HIS A 147 -5.21 -10.80 8.68
CA HIS A 147 -5.60 -9.41 8.53
C HIS A 147 -6.83 -9.27 7.63
N ALA A 148 -7.48 -8.11 7.68
CA ALA A 148 -8.56 -7.76 6.75
C ALA A 148 -8.00 -7.02 5.53
N PHE A 149 -7.85 -7.72 4.42
CA PHE A 149 -7.46 -7.11 3.15
C PHE A 149 -8.58 -6.19 2.61
N PRO A 150 -8.27 -4.97 2.13
CA PRO A 150 -9.26 -3.97 1.72
C PRO A 150 -9.76 -4.18 0.29
N ALA A 151 -10.16 -5.41 -0.03
CA ALA A 151 -10.88 -5.77 -1.24
C ALA A 151 -11.65 -7.07 -1.04
N ALA A 152 -12.69 -7.27 -1.84
CA ALA A 152 -13.35 -8.56 -1.94
C ALA A 152 -12.45 -9.53 -2.72
N ILE A 153 -12.10 -10.66 -2.10
CA ILE A 153 -11.33 -11.73 -2.73
C ILE A 153 -12.21 -12.98 -2.76
N ALA A 154 -12.35 -13.60 -3.93
CA ALA A 154 -13.02 -14.90 -4.04
C ALA A 154 -12.14 -15.99 -3.43
N ALA A 155 -12.73 -16.90 -2.64
CA ALA A 155 -11.98 -17.90 -1.87
C ALA A 155 -11.14 -18.83 -2.76
N GLU A 156 -11.59 -19.06 -3.99
CA GLU A 156 -10.94 -19.92 -4.98
C GLU A 156 -9.70 -19.27 -5.63
N LYS A 157 -9.42 -17.99 -5.32
CA LYS A 157 -8.36 -17.17 -5.97
C LYS A 157 -7.11 -16.96 -5.11
N LEU A 158 -7.02 -17.55 -3.92
CA LEU A 158 -5.79 -17.51 -3.13
C LEU A 158 -5.11 -18.88 -3.16
N ASP A 159 -4.00 -18.95 -3.89
CA ASP A 159 -3.04 -20.05 -3.85
C ASP A 159 -1.60 -19.50 -3.88
N ASP A 160 -0.60 -20.38 -3.89
CA ASP A 160 0.81 -19.98 -3.92
C ASP A 160 1.20 -19.13 -5.15
N ALA A 161 0.46 -19.24 -6.26
CA ALA A 161 0.67 -18.47 -7.47
C ALA A 161 -0.13 -17.15 -7.48
N GLN A 162 -1.21 -17.05 -6.69
CA GLN A 162 -2.15 -15.93 -6.65
C GLN A 162 -2.13 -15.23 -5.30
N ARG A 163 -0.93 -14.95 -4.78
CA ARG A 163 -0.74 -14.27 -3.50
C ARG A 163 -1.13 -12.80 -3.55
N LEU A 164 -1.64 -12.33 -2.43
CA LEU A 164 -1.86 -10.90 -2.20
C LEU A 164 -0.55 -10.14 -2.31
N HIS A 165 -0.63 -8.95 -2.91
CA HIS A 165 0.52 -8.07 -2.98
C HIS A 165 0.12 -6.61 -2.87
N LEU A 166 1.09 -5.83 -2.41
CA LEU A 166 1.14 -4.38 -2.57
C LEU A 166 1.83 -4.07 -3.89
N ASP A 167 1.23 -3.19 -4.68
CA ASP A 167 1.86 -2.65 -5.87
C ASP A 167 2.76 -1.47 -5.46
N VAL A 168 4.06 -1.60 -5.70
CA VAL A 168 5.05 -0.58 -5.33
C VAL A 168 5.66 0.02 -6.57
N ARG A 169 5.67 1.35 -6.65
CA ARG A 169 6.40 2.10 -7.67
C ARG A 169 7.67 2.68 -7.07
N HIS A 170 8.81 2.39 -7.70
CA HIS A 170 10.12 2.91 -7.34
C HIS A 170 10.56 3.94 -8.37
N TYR A 171 10.74 5.18 -7.94
CA TYR A 171 11.26 6.26 -8.78
C TYR A 171 12.77 6.25 -8.72
N LEU A 172 13.38 6.40 -9.88
CA LEU A 172 14.82 6.30 -10.07
C LEU A 172 15.44 7.69 -10.18
N ALA A 173 16.61 7.84 -9.56
CA ALA A 173 17.51 8.95 -9.81
C ALA A 173 18.80 8.41 -10.40
N GLU A 174 19.37 9.15 -11.34
CA GLU A 174 20.69 8.90 -11.89
C GLU A 174 21.74 9.68 -11.11
N GLU A 175 22.87 9.04 -10.82
CA GLU A 175 24.04 9.70 -10.24
C GLU A 175 24.88 10.33 -11.36
N GLU A 176 25.03 11.66 -11.33
CA GLU A 176 25.67 12.44 -12.40
C GLU A 176 27.10 11.95 -12.74
N ASP A 177 27.87 11.52 -11.74
CA ASP A 177 29.28 11.14 -11.91
C ASP A 177 29.48 9.74 -12.50
N THR A 178 28.54 8.81 -12.26
CA THR A 178 28.70 7.37 -12.57
C THR A 178 27.71 6.87 -13.61
N GLY A 179 26.61 7.60 -13.84
CA GLY A 179 25.46 7.14 -14.62
C GLY A 179 24.68 6.01 -13.93
N TRP A 180 24.95 5.71 -12.66
CA TRP A 180 24.23 4.66 -11.94
C TRP A 180 22.83 5.10 -11.56
N GLN A 181 21.87 4.19 -11.70
CA GLN A 181 20.50 4.41 -11.27
C GLN A 181 20.28 3.83 -9.87
N ARG A 182 19.68 4.63 -8.99
CA ARG A 182 19.25 4.21 -7.65
C ARG A 182 17.77 4.48 -7.45
N ILE A 183 17.14 3.72 -6.56
CA ILE A 183 15.80 4.05 -6.09
C ILE A 183 15.91 5.31 -5.21
N ALA A 184 15.30 6.40 -5.66
CA ALA A 184 15.27 7.67 -4.93
C ALA A 184 14.16 7.67 -3.88
N TYR A 185 12.98 7.19 -4.24
CA TYR A 185 11.83 7.05 -3.36
C TYR A 185 10.84 6.04 -3.95
N SER A 186 9.90 5.59 -3.12
CA SER A 186 8.86 4.64 -3.51
C SER A 186 7.51 5.06 -2.97
N ARG A 187 6.45 4.65 -3.66
CA ARG A 187 5.07 4.76 -3.18
C ARG A 187 4.30 3.47 -3.41
N LEU A 188 3.24 3.26 -2.63
CA LEU A 188 2.20 2.30 -2.97
C LEU A 188 1.29 2.88 -4.05
N THR A 189 0.95 2.04 -5.02
CA THR A 189 0.03 2.37 -6.13
C THR A 189 -1.24 1.53 -6.09
N GLY A 190 -1.23 0.45 -5.30
CA GLY A 190 -2.29 -0.53 -5.30
C GLY A 190 -2.09 -1.60 -4.24
N ALA A 191 -3.15 -2.36 -4.04
CA ALA A 191 -3.16 -3.58 -3.26
C ALA A 191 -4.07 -4.53 -4.03
N THR A 192 -3.54 -5.67 -4.43
CA THR A 192 -4.20 -6.56 -5.38
C THR A 192 -4.22 -7.99 -4.84
N GLY A 193 -5.42 -8.57 -4.81
CA GLY A 193 -5.67 -10.01 -4.99
C GLY A 193 -6.57 -10.08 -6.22
N MET A 194 -6.19 -10.80 -7.28
CA MET A 194 -6.85 -10.69 -8.60
C MET A 194 -8.40 -10.80 -8.52
N GLU A 195 -9.25 -10.06 -9.23
CA GLU A 195 -9.13 -9.03 -10.28
C GLU A 195 -10.33 -8.08 -10.09
N GLU A 196 -10.13 -6.79 -10.32
CA GLU A 196 -11.19 -5.88 -10.74
C GLU A 196 -11.07 -5.77 -12.27
N THR A 197 -11.78 -6.64 -12.99
CA THR A 197 -11.85 -6.58 -14.45
C THR A 197 -12.62 -5.31 -14.80
N THR A 198 -11.90 -4.24 -15.15
CA THR A 198 -12.53 -3.04 -15.70
C THR A 198 -13.06 -3.40 -17.08
N HIS A 199 -14.34 -3.74 -17.18
CA HIS A 199 -15.04 -3.69 -18.46
C HIS A 199 -15.10 -2.22 -18.88
N ALA A 200 -14.26 -1.85 -19.85
CA ALA A 200 -14.47 -0.66 -20.65
C ALA A 200 -15.88 -0.77 -21.26
N SER A 201 -16.74 0.20 -20.95
CA SER A 201 -18.00 0.45 -21.66
C SER A 201 -17.73 1.31 -22.89
#